data_AF-G1RKX8-F1
#
_entry.id   AF-G1RKX8-F1
#
_cell.length_a   1.000
_cell.length_b   1.000
_cell.length_c   1.000
_cell.angle_alpha   90.00
_cell.angle_beta   90.00
_cell.angle_gamma   90.00
#
_symmetry.space_group_name_H-M   'P 1'
#
loop_
_entity.id
_entity.type
_entity.pdbx_description
1 polymer ?
#
loop_
_entity_poly.entity_id
_entity_poly.type
_entity_poly.pdbx_seq_one_letter_code
_entity_poly.pdbx_strand_id
1 'polypeptide(L)'
;MEHKEVVLLLLFFLKSGQGEPLDDYVNTQGASLLSVTKKQLGAGSIEECAAKCEEEKEFTCRAFQYHSKEQQCVVMAENRKSSIIFRMRDVVLFEKK
;
A
#
# COMPACT_ATOMS: atom_id res chain seq x y z
N MET A 1 -8.70 -37.36 -17.32
CA MET A 1 -8.42 -36.04 -16.74
C MET A 1 -7.01 -35.71 -17.12
N GLU A 2 -6.85 -34.84 -18.11
CA GLU A 2 -5.60 -34.60 -18.81
C GLU A 2 -4.60 -33.90 -17.89
N HIS A 3 -3.35 -34.40 -17.86
CA HIS A 3 -2.25 -33.82 -17.07
C HIS A 3 -2.08 -32.30 -17.30
N LYS A 4 -2.50 -31.81 -18.48
CA LYS A 4 -2.47 -30.39 -18.87
C LYS A 4 -3.36 -29.51 -17.99
N GLU A 5 -4.53 -30.00 -17.56
CA GLU A 5 -5.47 -29.27 -16.70
C GLU A 5 -4.86 -29.05 -15.30
N VAL A 6 -4.18 -30.07 -14.77
CA VAL A 6 -3.54 -30.00 -13.45
C VAL A 6 -2.35 -29.03 -13.46
N VAL A 7 -1.57 -29.00 -14.55
CA VAL A 7 -0.46 -28.05 -14.73
C VAL A 7 -0.96 -26.61 -14.83
N LEU A 8 -2.03 -26.36 -15.60
CA LEU A 8 -2.66 -25.03 -15.69
C LEU A 8 -3.19 -24.55 -14.34
N LEU A 9 -3.80 -25.44 -13.56
CA LEU A 9 -4.27 -25.14 -12.20
C LEU A 9 -3.09 -24.84 -11.26
N LEU A 10 -1.99 -25.62 -11.33
CA LEU A 10 -0.79 -25.39 -10.53
C LEU A 10 -0.11 -24.05 -10.85
N LEU A 11 -0.10 -23.62 -12.12
CA LEU A 11 0.43 -22.31 -12.52
C LEU A 11 -0.40 -21.14 -11.96
N PHE A 12 -1.72 -21.31 -11.79
CA PHE A 12 -2.58 -20.33 -11.11
C PHE A 12 -2.26 -20.16 -9.62
N PHE A 13 -1.69 -21.19 -8.98
CA PHE A 13 -1.28 -21.16 -7.57
C PHE A 13 0.18 -20.73 -7.35
N LEU A 14 0.97 -20.55 -8.41
CA LEU A 14 2.26 -19.89 -8.31
C LEU A 14 2.04 -18.40 -8.09
N LYS A 15 1.70 -18.04 -6.85
CA LYS A 15 1.92 -16.70 -6.33
C LYS A 15 3.41 -16.44 -6.57
N SER A 16 3.72 -15.54 -7.51
CA SER A 16 5.08 -15.00 -7.65
C SER A 16 5.58 -14.68 -6.25
N GLY A 17 6.69 -15.30 -5.85
CA GLY A 17 7.33 -15.06 -4.56
C GLY A 17 7.82 -13.62 -4.48
N GLN A 18 6.90 -12.70 -4.25
CA GLN A 18 7.16 -11.37 -3.75
C GLN A 18 7.06 -11.51 -2.23
N GLY A 19 8.06 -11.04 -1.49
CA GLY A 19 7.97 -10.94 -0.04
C GLY A 19 6.68 -10.22 0.38
N GLU A 20 6.25 -10.39 1.63
CA GLU A 20 5.10 -9.65 2.15
C GLU A 20 5.33 -8.15 1.85
N PRO A 21 4.50 -7.48 1.03
CA PRO A 21 4.77 -6.11 0.54
C PRO A 21 4.95 -5.06 1.65
N LEU A 22 4.60 -5.43 2.88
CA LEU A 22 4.56 -4.58 4.05
C LEU A 22 5.80 -4.71 4.94
N ASP A 23 6.69 -5.67 4.67
CA ASP A 23 7.94 -5.83 5.43
C ASP A 23 8.84 -4.59 5.32
N ASP A 24 8.76 -3.84 4.22
CA ASP A 24 9.53 -2.60 4.01
C ASP A 24 8.89 -1.36 4.63
N TYR A 25 7.79 -1.52 5.36
CA TYR A 25 7.01 -0.43 5.93
C TYR A 25 6.94 -0.49 7.46
N VAL A 26 6.86 0.69 8.07
CA VAL A 26 6.45 0.88 9.47
C VAL A 26 5.02 1.42 9.45
N ASN A 27 4.12 0.75 10.17
CA ASN A 27 2.72 1.19 10.26
C ASN A 27 2.42 1.90 11.58
N THR A 28 1.56 2.92 11.52
CA THR A 28 1.04 3.66 12.67
C THR A 28 -0.47 3.75 12.58
N GLN A 29 -1.16 2.98 13.42
CA GLN A 29 -2.62 2.99 13.53
C GLN A 29 -3.12 4.33 14.04
N GLY A 30 -4.19 4.84 13.43
CA GLY A 30 -4.85 6.05 13.88
C GLY A 30 -4.10 7.35 13.55
N ALA A 31 -3.16 7.31 12.61
CA ALA A 31 -2.33 8.44 12.20
C ALA A 31 -2.62 8.82 10.74
N SER A 32 -2.69 10.12 10.49
CA SER A 32 -2.76 10.69 9.14
C SER A 32 -1.67 11.75 9.00
N LEU A 33 -0.91 11.65 7.92
CA LEU A 33 0.13 12.58 7.52
C LEU A 33 -0.48 13.62 6.57
N LEU A 34 -0.24 14.90 6.86
CA LEU A 34 -0.54 15.95 5.90
C LEU A 34 0.45 15.86 4.74
N SER A 35 -0.02 15.97 3.51
CA SER A 35 0.86 15.95 2.34
C SER A 35 0.32 16.92 1.29
N VAL A 36 1.25 17.65 0.67
CA VAL A 36 1.00 18.51 -0.49
C VAL A 36 1.14 17.67 -1.76
N THR A 37 2.17 16.83 -1.83
CA THR A 37 2.44 15.96 -2.99
C THR A 37 1.88 14.56 -2.75
N LYS A 38 0.62 14.36 -3.12
CA LYS A 38 -0.13 13.11 -2.92
C LYS A 38 -1.06 12.76 -4.07
N LYS A 39 -1.45 11.48 -4.13
CA LYS A 39 -2.59 11.01 -4.93
C LYS A 39 -3.54 10.18 -4.09
N GLN A 40 -4.83 10.37 -4.31
CA GLN A 40 -5.90 9.56 -3.72
C GLN A 40 -6.39 8.56 -4.77
N LEU A 41 -6.35 7.27 -4.44
CA LEU A 41 -6.66 6.16 -5.33
C LEU A 41 -7.66 5.23 -4.62
N GLY A 42 -8.55 4.56 -5.35
CA GLY A 42 -9.34 3.46 -4.77
C GLY A 42 -8.41 2.30 -4.42
N ALA A 43 -8.63 1.56 -3.34
CA ALA A 43 -7.88 0.36 -2.99
C ALA A 43 -8.70 -0.55 -2.06
N GLY A 44 -8.78 -1.83 -2.39
CA GLY A 44 -9.50 -2.84 -1.62
C GLY A 44 -8.73 -3.38 -0.42
N SER A 45 -7.41 -3.23 -0.41
CA SER A 45 -6.55 -3.76 0.65
C SER A 45 -5.29 -2.90 0.88
N ILE A 46 -4.59 -3.18 1.97
CA ILE A 46 -3.34 -2.48 2.34
C ILE A 46 -2.23 -2.83 1.35
N GLU A 47 -2.17 -4.09 0.91
CA GLU A 47 -1.19 -4.59 -0.05
C GLU A 47 -1.36 -3.90 -1.42
N GLU A 48 -2.61 -3.64 -1.82
CA GLU A 48 -2.89 -2.86 -3.02
C GLU A 48 -2.40 -1.41 -2.89
N CYS A 49 -2.46 -0.83 -1.69
CA CYS A 49 -1.89 0.50 -1.43
C CYS A 49 -0.37 0.51 -1.54
N ALA A 50 0.28 -0.52 -0.98
CA ALA A 50 1.72 -0.69 -1.06
C ALA A 50 2.14 -0.83 -2.53
N ALA A 51 1.48 -1.68 -3.31
CA ALA A 51 1.72 -1.83 -4.74
C ALA A 51 1.60 -0.49 -5.48
N LYS A 52 0.54 0.29 -5.21
CA LYS A 52 0.37 1.63 -5.82
C LYS A 52 1.44 2.62 -5.42
N CYS A 53 1.94 2.53 -4.19
CA CYS A 53 3.07 3.34 -3.73
C CYS A 53 4.36 2.97 -4.49
N GLU A 54 4.63 1.67 -4.70
CA GLU A 54 5.78 1.20 -5.47
C GLU A 54 5.69 1.52 -6.98
N GLU A 55 4.48 1.51 -7.53
CA GLU A 55 4.23 1.80 -8.95
C GLU A 55 4.16 3.31 -9.26
N GLU A 56 4.17 4.18 -8.26
CA GLU A 56 4.10 5.63 -8.44
C GLU A 56 5.34 6.19 -9.16
N LYS A 57 5.11 7.02 -10.19
CA LYS A 57 6.17 7.54 -11.08
C LYS A 57 6.30 9.06 -11.08
N GLU A 58 5.27 9.78 -10.64
CA GLU A 58 5.27 11.24 -10.63
C GLU A 58 6.08 11.80 -9.45
N PHE A 59 6.20 11.04 -8.37
CA PHE A 59 7.03 11.38 -7.22
C PHE A 59 7.52 10.11 -6.52
N THR A 60 8.61 10.23 -5.75
CA THR A 60 9.04 9.13 -4.88
C THR A 60 8.03 8.95 -3.75
N CYS A 61 7.21 7.90 -3.82
CA CYS A 61 6.31 7.56 -2.71
C CYS A 61 7.13 7.16 -1.48
N ARG A 62 6.94 7.90 -0.37
CA ARG A 62 7.62 7.65 0.91
C ARG A 62 6.68 7.10 1.97
N ALA A 63 5.38 7.34 1.80
CA ALA A 63 4.36 6.85 2.70
C ALA A 63 3.03 6.66 1.95
N PHE A 64 2.13 5.87 2.53
CA PHE A 64 0.74 5.81 2.12
C PHE A 64 -0.18 5.72 3.34
N GLN A 65 -1.44 6.12 3.17
CA GLN A 65 -2.49 5.97 4.17
C GLN A 65 -3.58 5.08 3.60
N TYR A 66 -4.01 4.07 4.36
CA TYR A 66 -5.17 3.26 4.00
C TYR A 66 -6.41 3.70 4.79
N HIS A 67 -7.48 4.01 4.06
CA HIS A 67 -8.78 4.45 4.54
C HIS A 67 -9.77 3.31 4.32
N SER A 68 -9.91 2.44 5.32
CA SER A 68 -10.63 1.16 5.17
C SER A 68 -12.13 1.33 4.93
N LYS A 69 -12.75 2.38 5.51
CA LYS A 69 -14.18 2.67 5.32
C LYS A 69 -14.49 3.11 3.89
N GLU A 70 -13.60 3.91 3.32
CA GLU A 70 -13.74 4.48 1.98
C GLU A 70 -13.20 3.55 0.89
N GLN A 71 -12.48 2.48 1.25
CA GLN A 71 -11.76 1.61 0.31
C GLN A 71 -10.85 2.44 -0.60
N GLN A 72 -10.06 3.30 0.04
CA GLN A 72 -9.16 4.24 -0.61
C GLN A 72 -7.78 4.25 0.02
N CYS A 73 -6.80 4.67 -0.77
CA CYS A 73 -5.47 4.95 -0.30
C CYS A 73 -5.01 6.32 -0.73
N VAL A 74 -4.20 6.96 0.11
CA VAL A 74 -3.49 8.19 -0.24
C VAL A 74 -2.01 7.86 -0.27
N VAL A 75 -1.38 7.89 -1.45
CA VAL A 75 0.07 7.76 -1.60
C VAL A 75 0.70 9.15 -1.58
N MET A 76 1.86 9.32 -0.93
CA MET A 76 2.47 10.64 -0.71
C MET A 76 3.99 10.64 -0.75
N ALA A 77 4.55 11.81 -1.11
CA ALA A 77 5.99 12.04 -1.17
C ALA A 77 6.62 12.39 0.19
N GLU A 78 5.80 12.81 1.15
CA GLU A 78 6.22 13.18 2.50
C GLU A 78 6.18 11.99 3.47
N ASN A 79 6.92 12.11 4.56
CA ASN A 79 6.88 11.20 5.69
C ASN A 79 6.93 12.00 7.00
N ARG A 80 6.98 11.33 8.15
CA ARG A 80 6.99 11.96 9.48
C ARG A 80 8.14 12.94 9.72
N LYS A 81 9.22 12.83 8.94
CA LYS A 81 10.39 13.73 9.05
C LYS A 81 10.16 15.03 8.29
N SER A 82 9.28 15.03 7.29
CA SER A 82 9.05 16.18 6.40
C SER A 82 7.65 16.79 6.51
N SER A 83 6.76 16.21 7.31
CA SER A 83 5.40 16.73 7.46
C SER A 83 4.77 16.44 8.83
N ILE A 84 3.61 17.06 9.06
CA ILE A 84 2.84 16.99 10.29
C ILE A 84 1.97 15.75 10.30
N ILE A 85 1.93 15.06 11.44
CA ILE A 85 1.02 13.94 11.71
C ILE A 85 -0.08 14.40 12.67
N PHE A 86 -1.31 14.03 12.36
CA PHE A 86 -2.45 14.20 13.24
C PHE A 86 -3.20 12.89 13.44
N ARG A 87 -4.02 12.83 14.50
CA ARG A 87 -4.77 11.64 14.87
C ARG A 87 -6.04 11.49 14.01
N MET A 88 -6.23 10.34 13.39
CA MET A 88 -7.40 9.99 12.59
C MET A 88 -7.72 8.50 12.74
N ARG A 89 -8.76 8.15 13.50
CA ARG A 89 -8.98 6.79 14.03
C ARG A 89 -9.16 5.71 12.96
N ASP A 90 -9.75 6.06 11.82
CA ASP A 90 -10.10 5.11 10.76
C ASP A 90 -9.03 5.00 9.66
N VAL A 91 -7.81 5.48 9.95
CA VAL A 91 -6.70 5.51 9.00
C VAL A 91 -5.47 4.82 9.59
N VAL A 92 -4.77 4.09 8.72
CA VAL A 92 -3.46 3.52 9.03
C VAL A 92 -2.43 4.17 8.13
N LEU A 93 -1.42 4.81 8.72
CA LEU A 93 -0.28 5.36 8.01
C LEU A 93 0.81 4.30 7.89
N PHE A 94 1.34 4.11 6.68
CA PHE A 94 2.49 3.25 6.38
C PHE A 94 3.61 4.12 5.82
N GLU A 95 4.78 4.07 6.43
CA GLU A 95 5.97 4.80 6.01
C GLU A 95 7.05 3.82 5.61
N LYS A 96 7.74 4.06 4.49
CA LYS A 96 8.90 3.25 4.11
C LYS A 96 10.00 3.38 5.20
N LYS A 97 10.69 2.28 5.48
CA LYS A 97 11.83 2.22 6.42
C LYS A 97 12.96 3.19 6.05
#